data_AF-A0A2R8CKN7-F1
#
_entry.id   AF-A0A2R8CKN7-F1
#
_cell.length_a   1.000
_cell.length_b   1.000
_cell.length_c   1.000
_cell.angle_alpha   90.00
_cell.angle_beta   90.00
_cell.angle_gamma   90.00
#
_symmetry.space_group_name_H-M   'P 1'
#
loop_
_entity.id
_entity.type
_entity.pdbx_description
1 polymer ?
#
loop_
_entity_poly.entity_id
_entity_poly.type
_entity_poly.pdbx_seq_one_letter_code
_entity_poly.pdbx_strand_id
1 'polypeptide(L)' 'MHNDPRRYKTNRVHVNFDDYEFDLLEALARYNGLQMATMLREMVMREALESLGLRSMEEFDAISVAECRAVSQLH' A
#
# COMPACT_ATOMS: atom_id res chain seq x y z
N MET A 1 5.11 -19.58 23.10
CA MET A 1 4.65 -18.24 22.71
C MET A 1 3.76 -18.39 21.47
N HIS A 2 2.48 -18.05 21.57
CA HIS A 2 1.57 -18.07 20.42
C HIS A 2 1.69 -16.71 19.71
N ASN A 3 2.25 -16.69 18.50
CA ASN A 3 2.30 -15.48 17.69
C ASN A 3 0.89 -15.23 17.12
N ASP A 4 0.31 -14.07 17.42
CA ASP A 4 -1.00 -13.67 16.91
C ASP A 4 -0.99 -13.65 15.36
N PRO A 5 -1.84 -14.45 14.69
CA PRO A 5 -1.88 -14.52 13.24
C PRO A 5 -2.23 -13.17 12.57
N ARG A 6 -2.90 -12.25 13.29
CA ARG A 6 -3.23 -10.91 12.78
C ARG A 6 -2.01 -10.01 12.59
N ARG A 7 -0.86 -10.37 13.16
CA ARG A 7 0.38 -9.59 13.06
C ARG A 7 1.15 -9.87 11.77
N TYR A 8 0.85 -10.96 11.07
CA TYR A 8 1.46 -11.26 9.78
C TYR A 8 0.88 -10.34 8.71
N LYS A 9 1.74 -9.51 8.11
CA LYS A 9 1.40 -8.79 6.88
C LYS A 9 1.44 -9.79 5.73
N THR A 10 0.27 -10.24 5.28
CA THR A 10 0.14 -11.21 4.18
C THR A 10 0.83 -10.73 2.89
N ASN A 11 0.77 -9.42 2.61
CA ASN A 11 1.33 -8.81 1.40
C ASN A 11 2.54 -7.93 1.74
N ARG A 12 3.64 -8.58 2.14
CA ARG A 12 4.89 -7.87 2.41
C ARG A 12 5.60 -7.52 1.10
N VAL A 13 5.87 -6.24 0.90
CA VAL A 13 6.65 -5.72 -0.23
C VAL A 13 8.00 -5.22 0.29
N HIS A 14 9.05 -5.48 -0.49
CA HIS A 14 10.40 -4.99 -0.24
C HIS A 14 10.84 -4.13 -1.41
N VAL A 15 11.46 -2.99 -1.11
CA VAL A 15 12.05 -2.08 -2.10
C VAL A 15 13.49 -1.84 -1.65
N ASN A 16 14.41 -1.88 -2.61
CA ASN A 16 15.81 -1.58 -2.38
C ASN A 16 16.03 -0.12 -2.76
N PHE A 17 16.66 0.63 -1.85
CA PHE A 17 17.08 2.00 -2.06
C PHE A 17 18.59 2.06 -1.95
N ASP A 18 19.22 2.99 -2.66
CA ASP A 18 20.60 3.35 -2.36
C ASP A 18 20.70 4.15 -1.05
N ASP A 19 21.93 4.40 -0.57
CA ASP A 19 22.15 5.09 0.70
C ASP A 19 21.59 6.53 0.67
N TYR A 20 21.68 7.21 -0.48
CA TYR A 20 21.22 8.59 -0.62
C TYR A 20 19.68 8.68 -0.62
N GLU A 21 19.02 7.81 -1.37
CA GLU A 21 17.56 7.69 -1.41
C GLU A 21 17.02 7.35 -0.02
N PHE A 22 17.67 6.41 0.68
CA PHE A 22 17.28 6.03 2.02
C PHE A 22 17.38 7.20 3.02
N ASP A 23 18.50 7.93 3.01
CA ASP A 23 18.72 9.09 3.88
C ASP A 23 17.70 10.21 3.60
N LEU A 24 17.41 10.46 2.32
CA LEU A 24 16.41 11.44 1.92
C LEU A 24 15.02 11.06 2.43
N LEU A 25 14.61 9.80 2.21
CA LEU A 25 13.33 9.30 2.68
C LEU A 25 13.25 9.35 4.22
N GLU A 26 14.36 9.11 4.92
CA GLU A 26 14.38 9.14 6.38
C GLU A 26 14.21 10.56 6.90
N ALA A 27 14.92 11.52 6.31
CA ALA A 27 14.75 12.94 6.61
C ALA A 27 13.30 13.39 6.37
N LEU A 28 12.68 12.95 5.26
CA LEU A 28 11.31 13.30 4.91
C LEU A 28 10.29 12.66 5.87
N ALA A 29 10.49 11.41 6.27
CA ALA A 29 9.64 10.75 7.25
C ALA A 29 9.73 11.45 8.62
N ARG A 30 10.93 11.81 9.06
CA ARG A 30 11.17 12.56 10.30
C ARG A 30 10.53 13.95 10.25
N TYR A 31 10.65 14.66 9.13
CA TYR A 31 10.03 15.97 8.94
C TYR A 31 8.51 15.93 9.08
N ASN A 32 7.86 14.88 8.56
CA ASN A 32 6.42 14.69 8.67
C ASN A 32 5.96 14.05 9.99
N GLY A 33 6.90 13.62 10.86
CA GLY A 33 6.58 12.90 12.09
C GLY A 33 5.96 11.52 11.87
N LEU A 34 6.18 10.92 10.70
CA LEU A 34 5.62 9.62 10.31
C LEU A 34 6.68 8.52 10.38
N GLN A 35 6.22 7.28 10.54
CA GLN A 35 7.08 6.12 10.31
C GLN A 35 7.34 5.99 8.80
N MET A 36 8.60 5.77 8.42
CA MET A 36 9.02 5.55 7.02
C MET A 36 8.10 4.59 6.25
N ALA A 37 7.81 3.42 6.84
CA ALA A 37 6.99 2.39 6.20
C ALA A 37 5.52 2.80 6.02
N THR A 38 5.03 3.78 6.78
CA THR A 38 3.69 4.35 6.63
C THR A 38 3.69 5.36 5.49
N MET A 39 4.66 6.29 5.50
CA MET A 39 4.83 7.29 4.45
C MET A 39 5.02 6.64 3.07
N LEU A 40 5.91 5.65 2.95
CA LEU A 40 6.12 4.92 1.70
C LEU A 40 4.86 4.22 1.20
N ARG A 41 4.04 3.67 2.12
CA ARG A 41 2.78 3.03 1.75
C ARG A 41 1.80 4.05 1.17
N GLU A 42 1.68 5.22 1.80
CA GLU A 42 0.81 6.29 1.30
C GLU A 42 1.26 6.79 -0.07
N MET A 43 2.57 7.00 -0.27
CA MET A 43 3.13 7.40 -1.55
C MET A 43 2.84 6.36 -2.64
N VAL A 44 3.10 5.07 -2.38
CA VAL A 44 2.85 3.99 -3.33
C VAL A 44 1.36 3.83 -3.62
N MET A 45 0.49 3.90 -2.61
CA MET A 45 -0.95 3.76 -2.83
C MET A 45 -1.52 4.92 -3.64
N ARG A 46 -1.05 6.15 -3.38
CA ARG A 46 -1.45 7.32 -4.16
C ARG A 46 -1.04 7.17 -5.62
N GLU A 47 0.22 6.81 -5.86
CA GLU A 47 0.73 6.59 -7.22
C GLU A 47 -0.01 5.44 -7.93
N ALA A 48 -0.29 4.35 -7.22
CA ALA A 48 -1.02 3.22 -7.79
C ALA A 48 -2.44 3.62 -8.21
N LEU A 49 -3.17 4.37 -7.36
CA LEU A 49 -4.50 4.89 -7.70
C LEU A 49 -4.44 5.79 -8.94
N GLU A 50 -3.47 6.70 -9.01
CA GLU A 50 -3.28 7.58 -10.15
C GLU A 50 -2.97 6.81 -11.44
N SER A 51 -2.09 5.79 -11.35
CA SER A 51 -1.75 4.92 -12.49
C SER A 51 -2.95 4.12 -13.01
N LEU A 52 -3.91 3.81 -12.13
CA LEU A 52 -5.16 3.12 -12.45
C LEU A 52 -6.28 4.09 -12.89
N GLY A 53 -6.04 5.41 -12.83
CA GLY A 53 -7.05 6.43 -13.15
C GLY A 53 -8.13 6.61 -12.08
N LEU A 54 -7.86 6.17 -10.85
CA LEU A 54 -8.80 6.18 -9.73
C LEU A 54 -8.54 7.39 -8.82
N ARG A 55 -9.61 7.96 -8.28
CA ARG A 55 -9.56 9.15 -7.41
C ARG A 55 -9.50 8.81 -5.94
N SER A 56 -9.97 7.62 -5.54
CA SER A 56 -9.98 7.19 -4.14
C SER A 56 -9.89 5.68 -3.98
N MET A 57 -9.50 5.26 -2.78
CA MET A 57 -9.53 3.85 -2.37
C MET A 57 -10.96 3.27 -2.42
N GLU A 58 -11.97 4.09 -2.12
CA GLU A 58 -13.38 3.68 -2.18
C GLU A 58 -13.81 3.35 -3.61
N GLU A 59 -13.31 4.12 -4.59
CA GLU A 59 -13.54 3.87 -6.01
C GLU A 59 -12.86 2.57 -6.46
N PHE A 60 -11.64 2.32 -5.99
CA PHE A 60 -10.94 1.05 -6.19
C PHE A 60 -11.72 -0.14 -5.61
N ASP A 61 -12.19 -0.03 -4.36
CA ASP A 61 -12.96 -1.08 -3.71
C ASP A 61 -14.29 -1.34 -4.42
N ALA A 62 -14.97 -0.29 -4.90
CA ALA A 62 -16.20 -0.42 -5.68
C ALA A 62 -15.99 -1.22 -6.98
N ILE A 63 -14.90 -0.96 -7.71
CA ILE A 63 -14.55 -1.67 -8.95
C ILE A 63 -14.12 -3.11 -8.64
N SER A 64 -13.27 -3.31 -7.64
CA SER A 64 -12.78 -4.64 -7.21
C SER A 64 -13.92 -5.57 -6.79
N VAL A 65 -14.90 -5.03 -6.04
CA VAL A 65 -16.09 -5.80 -5.62
C VAL A 65 -17.02 -6.08 -6.81
N ALA A 66 -17.11 -5.19 -7.79
CA ALA A 66 -17.88 -5.41 -9.01
C ALA A 66 -17.29 -6.56 -9.86
N GLU A 67 -15.96 -6.61 -10.04
CA GLU A 67 -15.28 -7.70 -10.75
C GLU A 67 -15.36 -9.03 -9.99
N CYS A 68 -15.21 -9.03 -8.66
CA CYS A 68 -15.33 -10.25 -7.84
C CYS A 68 -16.72 -10.91 -7.96
N ARG A 69 -17.80 -10.11 -8.09
CA ARG A 69 -19.15 -10.65 -8.28
C ARG A 69 -19.36 -11.30 -9.64
N ALA A 70 -18.74 -10.76 -10.69
CA ALA A 70 -18.85 -11.31 -12.04
C ALA A 70 -18.27 -12.74 -12.15
N VAL A 71 -17.21 -13.04 -11.39
CA VAL A 71 -16.58 -14.37 -11.40
C VAL A 71 -17.40 -15.40 -10.59
N SER A 72 -18.04 -14.98 -9.50
CA SER A 72 -18.84 -15.88 -8.64
C SER A 72 -20.17 -16.36 -9.23
N GLN A 73 -20.64 -15.77 -10.33
CA GLN A 73 -21.92 -16.14 -10.98
C GLN A 73 -21.78 -17.13 -12.15
N LEU A 74 -20.57 -17.69 -12.37
CA LEU A 74 -20.32 -18.64 -13.47
C LEU A 74 -20.50 -20.13 -13.10
N HIS A 75 -21.24 -20.45 -12.03
CA HIS A 75 -21.57 -21.82 -11.65
C HIS A 75 -23.07 -22.02 -11.43
#